data_AF-A0A379TQF6-F1
#
_entry.id   AF-A0A379TQF6-F1
#
_cell.length_a   1.000
_cell.length_b   1.000
_cell.length_c   1.000
_cell.angle_alpha   90.00
_cell.angle_beta   90.00
_cell.angle_gamma   90.00
#
_symmetry.space_group_name_H-M   'P 1'
#
loop_
_entity.id
_entity.type
_entity.pdbx_description
1 polymer ?
#
loop_
_entity_poly.entity_id
_entity_poly.type
_entity_poly.pdbx_seq_one_letter_code
_entity_poly.pdbx_strand_id
1 'polypeptide(L)'
;MAPFCCPITPFRLPLKTRLPQPAKKGVNVVLTTGRPYAGVHSYLKELHMEQPGDYCITYNGALVQKAGDGSTVAQTALSYDDYCFLEQLSREVGSHFHALDRNTLYTANRDISYYTVHESYVATIPLVFCEAEKMDPGDAVPESHDD
;
A
#
# COMPACT_ATOMS: atom_id res chain seq x y z
N MET A 1 -16.37 42.38 -24.78
CA MET A 1 -16.87 41.92 -23.47
C MET A 1 -17.99 40.92 -23.73
N ALA A 2 -17.72 39.64 -23.51
CA ALA A 2 -18.72 38.57 -23.54
C ALA A 2 -18.51 37.71 -22.28
N PRO A 3 -19.58 37.20 -21.66
CA PRO A 3 -19.60 36.91 -20.24
C PRO A 3 -19.03 35.54 -19.91
N PHE A 4 -18.36 35.47 -18.76
CA PHE A 4 -18.12 34.23 -18.03
C PHE A 4 -19.47 33.54 -17.77
N CYS A 5 -19.72 32.43 -18.46
CA CYS A 5 -20.72 31.47 -18.03
C CYS A 5 -20.10 30.08 -18.21
N CYS A 6 -19.52 29.56 -17.12
CA CYS A 6 -19.09 28.17 -17.05
C CYS A 6 -20.38 27.31 -17.05
N PRO A 7 -20.67 26.51 -18.09
CA PRO A 7 -21.74 25.55 -18.02
C PRO A 7 -21.25 24.42 -17.12
N ILE A 8 -21.94 24.28 -15.98
CA ILE A 8 -21.92 23.11 -15.13
C ILE A 8 -22.10 21.89 -16.05
N THR A 9 -21.02 21.17 -16.36
CA THR A 9 -21.06 20.04 -17.29
C THR A 9 -21.49 18.80 -16.53
N PRO A 10 -22.67 18.22 -16.79
CA PRO A 10 -23.10 16.99 -16.16
C PRO A 10 -22.55 15.81 -16.98
N PHE A 11 -21.23 15.68 -17.06
CA PHE A 11 -20.59 14.48 -17.60
C PHE A 11 -19.33 14.23 -16.76
N ARG A 12 -19.45 13.34 -15.76
CA ARG A 12 -18.26 12.77 -15.11
C ARG A 12 -17.55 11.87 -16.12
N LEU A 13 -16.73 12.49 -16.98
CA LEU A 13 -15.69 11.76 -17.72
C LEU A 13 -14.90 10.89 -16.71
N PRO A 14 -14.61 9.61 -17.04
CA PRO A 14 -13.92 8.69 -16.14
C PRO A 14 -12.63 9.32 -15.60
N LEU A 15 -12.31 9.09 -14.31
CA LEU A 15 -11.11 9.67 -13.67
C LEU A 15 -9.82 9.47 -14.50
N LYS A 16 -9.69 8.32 -15.17
CA LYS A 16 -8.59 7.97 -16.09
C LYS A 16 -8.38 9.00 -17.21
N THR A 17 -9.46 9.61 -17.70
CA THR A 17 -9.42 10.62 -18.76
C THR A 17 -9.13 12.03 -18.25
N ARG A 18 -9.14 12.24 -16.92
CA ARG A 18 -8.86 13.53 -16.26
C ARG A 18 -7.43 13.62 -15.73
N LEU A 19 -6.78 12.50 -15.47
CA LEU A 19 -5.39 12.50 -15.06
C LEU A 19 -4.54 13.00 -16.23
N PRO A 20 -3.73 14.06 -16.04
CA PRO A 20 -2.78 14.46 -17.07
C PRO A 20 -1.87 13.26 -17.33
N GLN A 21 -1.61 12.95 -18.60
CA GLN A 21 -0.49 12.05 -18.90
C GLN A 21 0.76 12.69 -18.26
N PRO A 22 1.42 12.03 -17.28
CA PRO A 22 2.46 12.66 -16.46
C PRO A 22 3.54 13.35 -17.30
N ALA A 23 3.87 12.72 -18.44
CA ALA A 23 4.85 13.22 -19.39
C ALA A 23 4.50 14.56 -20.08
N LYS A 24 3.24 15.00 -20.14
CA LYS A 24 2.83 16.11 -21.03
C LYS A 24 2.92 17.52 -20.43
N LYS A 25 3.16 17.67 -19.12
CA LYS A 25 3.18 19.00 -18.46
C LYS A 25 4.27 19.20 -17.39
N GLY A 26 5.24 18.30 -17.26
CA GLY A 26 6.27 18.40 -16.20
C GLY A 26 5.70 18.25 -14.79
N VAL A 27 4.56 17.55 -14.66
CA VAL A 27 3.88 17.27 -13.39
C VAL A 27 3.99 15.79 -13.11
N ASN A 28 4.55 15.43 -11.96
CA ASN A 28 4.60 14.06 -11.50
C ASN A 28 3.32 13.72 -10.76
N VAL A 29 2.66 12.64 -11.17
CA VAL A 29 1.54 12.04 -10.43
C VAL A 29 2.11 10.87 -9.64
N VAL A 30 1.78 10.79 -8.35
CA VAL A 30 2.24 9.70 -7.47
C VAL A 30 1.02 9.03 -6.86
N LEU A 31 0.89 7.71 -7.04
CA LEU A 31 -0.16 6.94 -6.39
C LEU A 31 0.21 6.71 -4.92
N THR A 32 -0.67 7.08 -4.00
CA THR A 32 -0.47 6.98 -2.55
C THR A 32 -1.53 6.09 -1.92
N THR A 33 -1.13 5.06 -1.17
CA THR A 33 -2.07 4.07 -0.61
C THR A 33 -1.47 3.23 0.52
N GLY A 34 -2.33 2.66 1.36
CA GLY A 34 -1.98 1.65 2.36
C GLY A 34 -1.65 0.28 1.79
N ARG A 35 -2.06 0.01 0.54
CA ARG A 35 -1.87 -1.31 -0.06
C ARG A 35 -0.40 -1.60 -0.38
N PRO A 36 0.00 -2.89 -0.39
CA PRO A 36 1.31 -3.30 -0.87
C PRO A 36 1.44 -3.07 -2.38
N TYR A 37 2.68 -3.07 -2.88
CA TYR A 37 2.98 -2.91 -4.32
C TYR A 37 2.19 -3.89 -5.22
N ALA A 38 2.09 -5.15 -4.78
CA ALA A 38 1.33 -6.18 -5.48
C ALA A 38 -0.13 -5.78 -5.75
N GLY A 39 -0.76 -5.11 -4.77
CA GLY A 39 -2.15 -4.65 -4.86
C GLY A 39 -2.36 -3.39 -5.71
N VAL A 40 -1.29 -2.75 -6.21
CA VAL A 40 -1.36 -1.48 -6.96
C VAL A 40 -0.74 -1.53 -8.34
N HIS A 41 0.09 -2.53 -8.64
CA HIS A 41 0.82 -2.64 -9.90
C HIS A 41 -0.10 -2.62 -11.14
N SER A 42 -1.28 -3.25 -11.05
CA SER A 42 -2.28 -3.22 -12.13
C SER A 42 -2.81 -1.82 -12.42
N TYR A 43 -2.99 -0.99 -11.39
CA TYR A 43 -3.40 0.41 -11.54
C TYR A 43 -2.28 1.27 -12.12
N LEU A 44 -1.03 1.06 -11.69
CA LEU A 44 0.12 1.78 -12.24
C LEU A 44 0.25 1.54 -13.75
N LYS A 45 0.11 0.29 -14.18
CA LYS A 45 0.08 -0.10 -15.59
C LYS A 45 -1.09 0.52 -16.35
N GLU A 46 -2.29 0.49 -15.77
CA GLU A 46 -3.48 1.09 -16.38
C GLU A 46 -3.38 2.62 -16.53
N LEU A 47 -2.66 3.27 -15.61
CA LEU A 47 -2.39 4.71 -15.66
C LEU A 47 -1.15 5.08 -16.48
N HIS A 48 -0.47 4.08 -17.06
CA HIS A 48 0.78 4.24 -17.81
C HIS A 48 1.92 4.88 -16.99
N MET A 49 1.97 4.57 -15.69
CA MET A 49 2.96 5.07 -14.72
C MET A 49 4.15 4.11 -14.57
N GLU A 50 4.67 3.60 -15.69
CA GLU A 50 5.80 2.65 -15.71
C GLU A 50 7.07 3.25 -16.32
N GLN A 51 7.11 4.57 -16.49
CA GLN A 51 8.23 5.27 -17.10
C GLN A 51 9.33 5.58 -16.07
N PRO A 52 10.58 5.78 -16.52
CA PRO A 52 11.62 6.33 -15.66
C PRO A 52 11.18 7.68 -15.08
N GLY A 53 11.18 7.79 -13.74
CA GLY A 53 10.73 8.98 -13.02
C GLY A 53 9.31 8.86 -12.43
N ASP A 54 8.59 7.77 -12.72
CA ASP A 54 7.32 7.49 -12.06
C ASP A 54 7.56 6.79 -10.71
N TYR A 55 6.84 7.23 -9.68
CA TYR A 55 6.93 6.73 -8.31
C TYR A 55 5.56 6.38 -7.75
N CYS A 56 5.56 5.51 -6.75
CA CYS A 56 4.39 5.20 -5.93
C CYS A 56 4.78 5.12 -4.45
N ILE A 57 3.81 5.40 -3.59
CA ILE A 57 3.94 5.35 -2.14
C ILE A 57 2.92 4.32 -1.64
N THR A 58 3.42 3.27 -1.00
CA THR A 58 2.65 2.11 -0.53
C THR A 58 2.80 1.99 0.99
N TYR A 59 2.03 1.09 1.61
CA TYR A 59 2.06 0.86 3.05
C TYR A 59 1.92 2.17 3.87
N ASN A 60 1.01 3.05 3.44
CA ASN A 60 0.71 4.34 4.07
C ASN A 60 1.93 5.27 4.20
N GLY A 61 2.96 5.10 3.36
CA GLY A 61 4.17 5.93 3.43
C GLY A 61 5.41 5.19 3.89
N ALA A 62 5.26 3.99 4.45
CA ALA A 62 6.39 3.18 4.90
C ALA A 62 7.35 2.81 3.76
N LEU A 63 6.85 2.79 2.52
CA LEU A 63 7.64 2.41 1.36
C LEU A 63 7.41 3.38 0.19
N VAL A 64 8.50 3.98 -0.28
CA VAL A 64 8.53 4.76 -1.52
C VAL A 64 9.22 3.92 -2.58
N GLN A 65 8.58 3.72 -3.73
CA GLN A 65 9.04 2.80 -4.76
C GLN A 65 9.00 3.42 -6.15
N LYS A 66 9.87 2.96 -7.05
CA LYS A 66 9.69 3.23 -8.49
C LYS A 66 8.46 2.48 -8.99
N ALA A 67 7.59 3.16 -9.72
CA ALA A 67 6.31 2.61 -10.13
C ALA A 67 6.43 1.54 -11.23
N GLY A 68 7.50 1.54 -12.02
CA GLY A 68 7.70 0.58 -13.11
C GLY A 68 8.10 -0.83 -12.63
N ASP A 69 9.00 -0.94 -11.65
CA ASP A 69 9.56 -2.23 -11.20
C ASP A 69 9.36 -2.50 -9.70
N GLY A 70 8.80 -1.55 -8.96
CA GLY A 70 8.61 -1.63 -7.52
C GLY A 70 9.90 -1.50 -6.71
N SER A 71 11.05 -1.21 -7.33
CA SER A 71 12.32 -1.07 -6.59
C SER A 71 12.23 0.01 -5.51
N THR A 72 12.76 -0.29 -4.33
CA THR A 72 12.70 0.60 -3.16
C THR A 72 13.56 1.84 -3.38
N VAL A 73 13.00 2.99 -3.05
CA VAL A 73 13.68 4.29 -3.00
C VAL A 73 13.92 4.70 -1.55
N ALA A 74 12.91 4.51 -0.69
CA ALA A 74 12.99 4.73 0.74
C ALA A 74 12.10 3.72 1.47
N GLN A 75 12.52 3.34 2.68
CA GLN A 75 11.80 2.42 3.54
C GLN A 75 11.97 2.80 5.00
N THR A 76 10.87 2.78 5.74
CA THR A 76 10.85 2.78 7.20
C THR A 76 10.06 1.54 7.63
N ALA A 77 10.65 0.74 8.51
CA ALA A 77 10.06 -0.51 8.96
C ALA A 77 10.05 -0.56 10.48
N LEU A 78 9.01 -1.16 11.03
CA LEU A 78 8.92 -1.53 12.43
C LEU A 78 10.06 -2.47 12.75
N SER A 79 10.65 -2.29 13.93
CA SER A 79 11.59 -3.26 14.44
C SER A 79 10.86 -4.55 14.85
N TYR A 80 11.63 -5.62 15.00
CA TYR A 80 11.10 -6.86 15.56
C TYR A 80 10.52 -6.67 16.97
N ASP A 81 11.14 -5.81 17.79
CA ASP A 81 10.66 -5.52 19.13
C ASP A 81 9.29 -4.80 19.08
N ASP A 82 9.09 -3.91 18.11
CA ASP A 82 7.78 -3.26 17.90
C ASP A 82 6.72 -4.28 17.46
N TYR A 83 7.06 -5.23 16.58
CA TYR A 83 6.18 -6.31 16.20
C TYR A 83 5.76 -7.15 17.42
N CYS A 84 6.72 -7.58 18.25
CA CYS A 84 6.41 -8.35 19.45
C CYS A 84 5.52 -7.59 20.43
N PHE A 85 5.79 -6.29 20.61
CA PHE A 85 4.97 -5.42 21.44
C PHE A 85 3.52 -5.33 20.92
N LEU A 86 3.34 -5.07 19.62
CA LEU A 86 2.02 -4.92 19.00
C LEU A 86 1.22 -6.23 18.97
N GLU A 87 1.88 -7.36 18.69
CA GLU A 87 1.26 -8.68 18.73
C GLU A 87 0.80 -9.02 20.16
N GLN A 88 1.64 -8.78 21.16
CA GLN A 88 1.27 -9.00 22.55
C GLN A 88 0.08 -8.11 22.95
N LEU A 89 0.14 -6.82 22.60
CA LEU A 89 -0.95 -5.88 22.88
C LEU A 89 -2.26 -6.34 22.22
N SER A 90 -2.21 -6.88 21.00
CA SER A 90 -3.40 -7.39 20.32
C SER A 90 -4.07 -8.51 21.11
N ARG A 91 -3.29 -9.42 21.70
CA ARG A 91 -3.79 -10.49 22.58
C ARG A 91 -4.43 -9.92 23.84
N GLU A 92 -3.79 -8.92 24.46
CA GLU A 92 -4.29 -8.28 25.68
C GLU A 92 -5.64 -7.59 25.48
N VAL A 93 -5.84 -6.94 24.33
CA VAL A 93 -7.11 -6.25 24.00
C VAL A 93 -8.14 -7.16 23.32
N GLY A 94 -7.79 -8.42 23.03
CA GLY A 94 -8.67 -9.38 22.37
C GLY A 94 -8.93 -9.11 20.89
N SER A 95 -7.97 -8.50 20.18
CA SER A 95 -8.04 -8.25 18.74
C SER A 95 -7.22 -9.27 17.94
N HIS A 96 -7.75 -9.69 16.79
CA HIS A 96 -6.93 -10.32 15.76
C HIS A 96 -5.87 -9.36 15.24
N PHE A 97 -4.74 -9.92 14.84
CA PHE A 97 -3.58 -9.16 14.37
C PHE A 97 -2.92 -9.86 13.19
N HIS A 98 -2.47 -9.07 12.24
CA HIS A 98 -1.59 -9.50 11.17
C HIS A 98 -0.50 -8.46 10.95
N ALA A 99 0.63 -8.91 10.44
CA ALA A 99 1.73 -8.05 10.02
C ALA A 99 1.99 -8.29 8.53
N LEU A 100 2.41 -7.26 7.83
CA LEU A 100 2.80 -7.36 6.42
C LEU A 100 4.29 -7.14 6.32
N ASP A 101 5.00 -8.01 5.61
CA ASP A 101 6.28 -7.62 5.01
C ASP A 101 6.02 -7.13 3.58
N ARG A 102 7.10 -6.98 2.79
CA ARG A 102 7.01 -6.53 1.39
C ARG A 102 6.13 -7.43 0.50
N ASN A 103 6.04 -8.71 0.80
CA ASN A 103 5.58 -9.77 -0.08
C ASN A 103 4.52 -10.68 0.55
N THR A 104 4.33 -10.66 1.88
CA THR A 104 3.62 -11.68 2.63
C THR A 104 2.84 -11.06 3.79
N LEU A 105 1.64 -11.60 4.04
CA LEU A 105 0.82 -11.32 5.20
C LEU A 105 1.02 -12.43 6.24
N TYR A 106 1.41 -12.09 7.46
CA TYR A 106 1.62 -13.02 8.56
C TYR A 106 0.56 -12.84 9.64
N THR A 107 0.15 -13.93 10.29
CA THR A 107 -0.65 -13.88 11.51
C THR A 107 -0.23 -14.98 12.49
N ALA A 108 -0.20 -14.63 13.78
CA ALA A 108 -0.03 -15.58 14.88
C ALA A 108 -1.35 -16.16 15.39
N ASN A 109 -2.50 -15.70 14.85
CA ASN A 109 -3.80 -16.22 15.26
C ASN A 109 -4.05 -17.59 14.61
N ARG A 110 -4.20 -18.63 15.44
CA ARG A 110 -4.58 -19.98 14.96
C ARG A 110 -5.99 -19.99 14.36
N ASP A 111 -6.91 -19.32 15.04
CA ASP A 111 -8.22 -18.99 14.48
C ASP A 111 -8.06 -17.76 13.60
N ILE A 112 -7.84 -17.97 12.31
CA ILE A 112 -7.56 -16.87 11.38
C ILE A 112 -8.84 -16.06 11.14
N SER A 113 -8.76 -14.76 11.38
CA SER A 113 -9.86 -13.81 11.11
C SER A 113 -10.27 -13.82 9.64
N TYR A 114 -11.59 -13.76 9.41
CA TYR A 114 -12.16 -13.52 8.08
C TYR A 114 -11.50 -12.32 7.37
N TYR A 115 -11.22 -11.24 8.11
CA TYR A 115 -10.62 -10.04 7.55
C TYR A 115 -9.16 -10.24 7.12
N THR A 116 -8.41 -11.08 7.82
CA THR A 116 -7.03 -11.42 7.43
C THR A 116 -7.02 -12.23 6.13
N VAL A 117 -7.95 -13.18 5.97
CA VAL A 117 -8.10 -13.94 4.71
C VAL A 117 -8.50 -13.00 3.58
N HIS A 118 -9.45 -12.11 3.84
CA HIS A 118 -9.91 -11.12 2.85
C HIS A 118 -8.79 -10.16 2.43
N GLU A 119 -7.96 -9.70 3.37
CA GLU A 119 -6.84 -8.82 3.05
C GLU A 119 -5.83 -9.50 2.13
N SER A 120 -5.41 -10.73 2.43
CA SER A 120 -4.52 -11.51 1.55
C SER A 120 -5.07 -11.62 0.12
N TYR A 121 -6.38 -11.86 -0.02
CA TYR A 121 -7.03 -11.95 -1.33
C TYR A 121 -7.01 -10.60 -2.08
N VAL A 122 -7.38 -9.51 -1.41
CA VAL A 122 -7.47 -8.17 -2.04
C VAL A 122 -6.08 -7.60 -2.35
N ALA A 123 -5.14 -7.77 -1.44
CA ALA A 123 -3.76 -7.31 -1.58
C ALA A 123 -2.94 -8.20 -2.55
N THR A 124 -3.45 -9.39 -2.89
CA THR A 124 -2.80 -10.36 -3.78
C THR A 124 -1.43 -10.79 -3.24
N ILE A 125 -1.35 -11.03 -1.93
CA ILE A 125 -0.15 -11.50 -1.23
C ILE A 125 -0.45 -12.79 -0.46
N PRO A 126 0.50 -13.75 -0.37
CA PRO A 126 0.32 -14.96 0.42
C PRO A 126 0.03 -14.67 1.89
N LEU A 127 -0.84 -15.48 2.49
CA LEU A 127 -1.10 -15.52 3.93
C LEU A 127 -0.32 -16.68 4.56
N VAL A 128 0.46 -16.38 5.59
CA VAL A 128 1.25 -17.34 6.36
C VAL A 128 0.83 -17.28 7.83
N PHE A 129 0.54 -18.44 8.40
CA PHE A 129 0.49 -18.59 9.85
C PHE A 129 1.92 -18.70 10.38
N CYS A 130 2.30 -17.82 11.31
CA CYS A 130 3.59 -17.82 11.97
C CYS A 130 3.42 -17.52 13.46
N GLU A 131 3.93 -18.38 14.33
CA GLU A 131 3.96 -18.09 15.76
C GLU A 131 4.86 -16.87 16.02
N ALA A 132 4.45 -15.96 16.90
CA ALA A 132 5.15 -14.69 17.10
C ALA A 132 6.63 -14.87 17.45
N GLU A 133 6.96 -15.91 18.22
CA GLU A 133 8.33 -16.24 18.62
C GLU A 133 9.19 -16.84 17.49
N LYS A 134 8.58 -17.18 16.35
CA LYS A 134 9.22 -17.79 15.17
C LYS A 134 9.29 -16.83 13.98
N MET A 135 8.79 -15.61 14.14
CA MET A 135 8.90 -14.57 13.11
C MET A 135 10.39 -14.22 12.93
N ASP A 136 10.87 -14.16 11.69
CA ASP A 136 12.26 -13.81 11.42
C ASP A 136 12.45 -12.30 11.69
N PRO A 137 13.43 -11.88 12.52
CA PRO A 137 13.74 -10.46 12.69
C PRO A 137 14.11 -9.73 11.37
N GLY A 138 14.48 -10.48 10.33
CA GLY A 138 14.74 -9.97 8.98
C GLY A 138 13.48 -9.70 8.13
N ASP A 139 12.32 -10.23 8.51
CA ASP A 139 11.04 -10.00 7.84
C ASP A 139 10.48 -8.64 8.24
N ALA A 140 11.09 -7.58 7.67
CA ALA A 140 10.81 -6.20 8.02
C ALA A 140 9.36 -5.81 7.71
N VAL A 141 8.60 -5.48 8.76
CA VAL A 141 7.22 -5.00 8.67
C VAL A 141 7.25 -3.50 8.38
N PRO A 142 6.76 -2.99 7.24
CA PRO A 142 6.80 -1.56 6.95
C PRO A 142 6.02 -0.75 8.01
N GLU A 143 6.62 0.31 8.54
CA GLU A 143 6.03 1.20 9.54
C GLU A 143 5.33 2.37 8.85
N SER A 144 4.02 2.50 9.04
CA SER A 144 3.29 3.69 8.64
C SER A 144 3.41 4.78 9.70
N HIS A 145 3.93 5.96 9.33
CA HIS A 145 3.80 7.15 10.17
C HIS A 145 2.37 7.67 10.06
N ASP A 146 1.55 7.37 11.06
CA ASP A 146 0.28 8.07 11.30
C ASP A 146 0.53 9.13 12.38
N ASP A 147 0.65 10.40 11.98
CA ASP A 147 0.67 11.58 12.87
C ASP A 147 -0.72 11.88 13.47
#